data_AF-A0A5Y0RW15-F1
#
_entry.id   AF-A0A5Y0RW15-F1
#
_cell.length_a   1.000
_cell.length_b   1.000
_cell.length_c   1.000
_cell.angle_alpha   90.00
_cell.angle_beta   90.00
_cell.angle_gamma   90.00
#
_symmetry.space_group_name_H-M   'P 1'
#
loop_
_entity.id
_entity.type
_entity.pdbx_description
1 polymer ?
#
loop_
_entity_poly.entity_id
_entity_poly.type
_entity_poly.pdbx_seq_one_letter_code
_entity_poly.pdbx_strand_id
1 'polypeptide(L)'
;MCMKKNDQQSRSGWGGRREGAGAPYGNTNAVKHGERSRQALFVPFGAESLPPLVSLRAGNLLLAERYGEYLRKYPSTPNEWREFMLLDGIFWQRTRKIMALERSKARSKSQI
;
A
#
# COMPACT_ATOMS: atom_id res chain seq x y z
N MET A 1 -30.01 -19.58 25.96
CA MET A 1 -29.24 -18.41 25.48
C MET A 1 -28.16 -18.90 24.53
N CYS A 2 -28.17 -18.48 23.27
CA CYS A 2 -27.01 -18.62 22.38
C CYS A 2 -27.04 -17.47 21.35
N MET A 3 -25.88 -16.84 21.17
CA MET A 3 -25.70 -15.48 20.65
C MET A 3 -25.94 -15.34 19.15
N LYS A 4 -26.59 -14.25 18.73
CA LYS A 4 -26.62 -13.77 17.34
C LYS A 4 -25.19 -13.43 16.89
N LYS A 5 -24.65 -14.15 15.91
CA LYS A 5 -23.47 -13.69 15.14
C LYS A 5 -23.93 -12.70 14.08
N ASN A 6 -23.74 -11.41 14.35
CA ASN A 6 -23.83 -10.36 13.35
C ASN A 6 -22.53 -10.33 12.53
N ASP A 7 -22.31 -11.35 11.69
CA ASP A 7 -21.27 -11.28 10.68
C ASP A 7 -21.86 -10.64 9.43
N GLN A 8 -21.88 -9.30 9.41
CA GLN A 8 -22.06 -8.53 8.17
C GLN A 8 -20.87 -8.82 7.23
N GLN A 9 -20.89 -9.97 6.56
CA GLN A 9 -20.11 -10.16 5.36
C GLN A 9 -20.63 -9.19 4.30
N SER A 10 -19.75 -8.28 3.87
CA SER A 10 -20.01 -7.38 2.75
C SER A 10 -20.50 -8.19 1.54
N ARG A 11 -21.71 -7.87 1.06
CA ARG A 11 -22.39 -8.49 -0.10
C ARG A 11 -21.70 -8.24 -1.45
N SER A 12 -20.42 -7.89 -1.49
CA SER A 12 -19.66 -7.91 -2.74
C SER A 12 -19.24 -9.34 -2.99
N GLY A 13 -19.81 -10.00 -4.00
CA GLY A 13 -19.51 -11.40 -4.40
C GLY A 13 -18.06 -11.67 -4.81
N TRP A 14 -17.14 -10.76 -4.54
CA TRP A 14 -15.71 -10.85 -4.76
C TRP A 14 -15.00 -11.29 -3.47
N GLY A 15 -14.44 -12.51 -3.46
CA GLY A 15 -13.47 -12.92 -2.43
C GLY A 15 -13.98 -13.80 -1.28
N GLY A 16 -15.14 -14.45 -1.40
CA GLY A 16 -15.55 -15.47 -0.42
C GLY A 16 -14.72 -16.76 -0.54
N ARG A 17 -14.46 -17.46 0.57
CA ARG A 17 -13.88 -18.83 0.63
C ARG A 17 -14.81 -19.83 -0.08
N ARG A 18 -14.73 -19.91 -1.40
CA ARG A 18 -15.30 -21.01 -2.19
C ARG A 18 -14.13 -21.86 -2.68
N GLU A 19 -14.36 -23.15 -2.88
CA GLU A 19 -13.41 -24.01 -3.57
C GLU A 19 -13.17 -23.42 -4.97
N GLY A 20 -11.90 -23.10 -5.31
CA GLY A 20 -11.57 -22.35 -6.53
C GLY A 20 -11.69 -20.82 -6.47
N ALA A 21 -12.17 -20.22 -5.36
CA ALA A 21 -12.18 -18.76 -5.15
C ALA A 21 -10.84 -18.22 -4.60
N GLY A 22 -9.76 -18.97 -4.80
CA GLY A 22 -8.42 -18.46 -4.67
C GLY A 22 -8.20 -17.33 -5.67
N ALA A 23 -7.39 -16.35 -5.29
CA ALA A 23 -6.86 -15.38 -6.23
C ALA A 23 -6.24 -16.13 -7.43
N PRO A 24 -6.60 -15.82 -8.70
CA PRO A 24 -6.06 -16.53 -9.86
C PRO A 24 -4.53 -16.56 -9.82
N TYR A 25 -3.91 -17.57 -10.44
CA TYR A 25 -2.46 -17.69 -10.47
C TYR A 25 -1.85 -16.40 -11.04
N GLY A 26 -0.95 -15.77 -10.30
CA GLY A 26 -0.39 -14.45 -10.64
C GLY A 26 -1.13 -13.22 -10.10
N ASN A 27 -2.29 -13.38 -9.42
CA ASN A 27 -2.97 -12.26 -8.77
C ASN A 27 -2.16 -11.74 -7.57
N THR A 28 -1.69 -10.49 -7.69
CA THR A 28 -0.91 -9.77 -6.69
C THR A 28 -1.70 -8.69 -5.96
N ASN A 29 -3.03 -8.62 -6.09
CA ASN A 29 -3.86 -7.60 -5.42
C ASN A 29 -3.74 -7.66 -3.89
N ALA A 30 -3.70 -8.86 -3.30
CA ALA A 30 -3.45 -8.99 -1.87
C ALA A 30 -2.05 -8.52 -1.46
N VAL A 31 -1.08 -8.57 -2.38
CA VAL A 31 0.29 -8.09 -2.15
C VAL A 31 0.35 -6.57 -2.27
N LYS A 32 -0.29 -5.98 -3.29
CA LYS A 32 -0.31 -4.55 -3.58
C LYS A 32 -1.25 -3.74 -2.68
N HIS A 33 -2.38 -4.32 -2.29
CA HIS A 33 -3.46 -3.64 -1.56
C HIS A 33 -3.81 -4.27 -0.22
N GLY A 34 -3.25 -5.45 0.10
CA GLY A 34 -3.53 -6.15 1.35
C GLY A 34 -2.68 -5.64 2.51
N GLU A 35 -2.87 -6.28 3.66
CA GLU A 35 -2.38 -5.80 4.94
C GLU A 35 -0.86 -5.59 4.99
N ARG A 36 -0.09 -6.49 4.36
CA ARG A 36 1.37 -6.37 4.28
C ARG A 36 1.81 -5.05 3.64
N SER A 37 1.19 -4.63 2.53
CA SER A 37 1.50 -3.33 1.91
C SER A 37 1.09 -2.14 2.79
N ARG A 38 -0.02 -2.25 3.53
CA ARG A 38 -0.56 -1.22 4.43
C ARG A 38 0.31 -1.00 5.64
N GLN A 39 0.84 -2.08 6.20
CA GLN A 39 1.69 -2.06 7.37
C GLN A 39 3.15 -1.73 7.04
N ALA A 40 3.56 -1.88 5.77
CA ALA A 40 4.91 -1.57 5.30
C ALA A 40 5.21 -0.05 5.19
N LEU A 41 4.60 0.77 6.04
CA LEU A 41 4.98 2.16 6.28
C LEU A 41 6.29 2.21 7.07
N PHE A 42 7.38 1.79 6.43
CA PHE A 42 8.73 1.97 6.96
C PHE A 42 9.08 3.46 7.00
N VAL A 43 9.00 4.09 8.16
CA VAL A 43 9.67 5.37 8.36
C VAL A 43 11.17 5.10 8.25
N PRO A 44 11.92 5.79 7.37
CA PRO A 44 13.37 5.64 7.32
C PRO A 44 13.96 5.87 8.71
N PHE A 45 14.93 5.06 9.13
CA PHE A 45 15.59 5.23 10.42
C PHE A 45 16.14 6.67 10.54
N GLY A 46 15.83 7.35 11.65
CA GLY A 46 16.18 8.76 11.86
C GLY A 46 15.21 9.79 11.25
N ALA A 47 14.16 9.37 10.53
CA ALA A 47 13.12 10.27 10.01
C ALA A 47 11.98 10.55 11.02
N GLU A 48 12.11 10.08 12.27
CA GLU A 48 11.11 10.28 13.34
C GLU A 48 10.99 11.75 13.75
N SER A 49 12.07 12.52 13.63
CA SER A 49 12.11 13.95 13.92
C SER A 49 11.68 14.82 12.73
N LEU A 50 11.50 14.24 11.54
CA LEU A 50 11.12 14.99 10.34
C LEU A 50 9.62 15.28 10.33
N PRO A 51 9.19 16.44 9.79
CA PRO A 51 7.78 16.69 9.55
C PRO A 51 7.15 15.57 8.72
N PRO A 52 5.89 15.16 8.99
CA PRO A 52 5.28 13.99 8.36
C PRO A 52 5.37 13.99 6.82
N LEU A 53 5.20 15.15 6.19
CA LEU A 53 5.31 15.32 4.75
C LEU A 53 6.73 15.08 4.22
N VAL A 54 7.75 15.55 4.95
CA VAL A 54 9.17 15.37 4.58
C VAL A 54 9.57 13.91 4.75
N SER A 55 9.18 13.29 5.86
CA SER A 55 9.42 11.86 6.12
C SER A 55 8.80 10.97 5.03
N LEU A 56 7.54 11.24 4.64
CA LEU A 56 6.88 10.52 3.56
C LEU A 56 7.56 10.70 2.20
N ARG A 57 8.02 11.92 1.87
CA ARG A 57 8.74 12.22 0.61
C ARG A 57 10.09 11.53 0.55
N ALA A 58 10.90 11.63 1.61
CA ALA A 58 12.19 10.95 1.71
C ALA A 58 12.01 9.43 1.56
N GLY A 59 11.01 8.87 2.24
CA GLY A 59 10.66 7.48 2.10
C GLY A 59 10.20 7.08 0.70
N ASN A 60 9.50 7.95 -0.03
CA ASN A 60 9.11 7.69 -1.42
C ASN A 60 10.31 7.71 -2.38
N LEU A 61 11.31 8.55 -2.12
CA LEU A 61 12.54 8.59 -2.92
C LEU A 61 13.31 7.27 -2.82
N LEU A 62 13.50 6.75 -1.61
CA LEU A 62 14.15 5.45 -1.38
C LEU A 62 13.38 4.29 -2.05
N LEU A 63 12.05 4.33 -2.00
CA LEU A 63 11.22 3.35 -2.69
C LEU A 63 11.31 3.48 -4.21
N ALA A 64 11.38 4.70 -4.75
CA ALA A 64 11.50 4.93 -6.19
C ALA A 64 12.82 4.40 -6.75
N GLU A 65 13.92 4.57 -6.01
CA GLU A 65 15.23 4.00 -6.37
C GLU A 65 15.15 2.48 -6.48
N ARG A 66 14.67 1.81 -5.42
CA ARG A 66 14.50 0.35 -5.40
C ARG A 66 13.52 -0.12 -6.46
N TYR A 67 12.42 0.59 -6.68
CA TYR A 67 11.45 0.27 -7.72
C TYR A 67 12.09 0.34 -9.12
N GLY A 68 12.91 1.37 -9.37
CA GLY A 68 13.68 1.51 -10.61
C GLY A 68 14.71 0.41 -10.83
N GLU A 69 15.34 -0.10 -9.76
CA GLU A 69 16.20 -1.29 -9.85
C GLU A 69 15.42 -2.54 -10.28
N TYR A 70 14.25 -2.76 -9.70
CA TYR A 70 13.39 -3.89 -10.10
C TYR A 70 12.90 -3.76 -11.54
N LEU A 71 12.53 -2.56 -11.98
CA LEU A 71 12.15 -2.31 -13.38
C LEU A 71 13.31 -2.61 -14.34
N ARG A 72 14.52 -2.15 -14.02
CA ARG A 72 15.72 -2.40 -14.84
C ARG A 72 16.07 -3.87 -14.92
N LYS A 73 15.92 -4.60 -13.81
CA LYS A 73 16.20 -6.04 -13.77
C LYS A 73 15.18 -6.87 -14.56
N TYR A 74 13.98 -6.33 -14.80
CA TYR A 74 12.78 -7.05 -15.24
C TYR A 74 12.50 -8.27 -14.36
N PRO A 75 11.45 -8.25 -13.51
CA PRO A 75 11.16 -9.38 -12.63
C PRO A 75 10.96 -10.65 -13.45
N SER A 76 11.86 -11.62 -13.25
CA SER A 76 11.92 -12.84 -14.07
C SER A 76 11.22 -14.02 -13.40
N THR A 77 11.03 -13.92 -12.08
CA THR A 77 10.38 -14.95 -11.27
C THR A 77 9.09 -14.44 -10.64
N PRO A 78 8.13 -15.33 -10.32
CA PRO A 78 6.92 -14.96 -9.59
C PRO A 78 7.19 -14.26 -8.25
N ASN A 79 8.27 -14.61 -7.57
CA ASN A 79 8.65 -13.99 -6.30
C ASN A 79 9.16 -12.56 -6.50
N GLU A 80 10.00 -12.33 -7.50
CA GLU A 80 10.45 -10.97 -7.86
C GLU A 80 9.28 -10.10 -8.29
N TRP A 81 8.33 -10.66 -9.04
CA TRP A 81 7.11 -9.95 -9.43
C TRP A 81 6.24 -9.60 -8.23
N ARG A 82 6.09 -10.51 -7.27
CA ARG A 82 5.36 -10.23 -6.01
C ARG A 82 6.05 -9.13 -5.20
N GLU A 83 7.37 -9.15 -5.10
CA GLU A 83 8.10 -8.10 -4.39
C GLU A 83 7.98 -6.75 -5.09
N PHE A 84 8.07 -6.73 -6.42
CA PHE A 84 7.80 -5.54 -7.21
C PHE A 84 6.38 -4.98 -6.96
N MET A 85 5.37 -5.85 -6.95
CA MET A 85 3.97 -5.46 -6.68
C MET A 85 3.76 -4.97 -5.23
N LEU A 86 4.55 -5.48 -4.27
CA LEU A 86 4.55 -4.97 -2.91
C LEU A 86 5.10 -3.54 -2.86
N LEU A 87 6.26 -3.31 -3.49
CA LEU A 87 6.87 -1.98 -3.58
C LEU A 87 5.91 -0.98 -4.26
N ASP A 88 5.25 -1.39 -5.34
CA ASP A 88 4.21 -0.59 -6.03
C ASP A 88 3.06 -0.20 -5.08
N GLY A 89 2.59 -1.16 -4.29
CA GLY A 89 1.55 -0.96 -3.29
C GLY A 89 1.94 0.06 -2.22
N ILE A 90 3.14 -0.08 -1.66
CA ILE A 90 3.67 0.83 -0.64
C ILE A 90 3.84 2.25 -1.21
N PHE A 91 4.41 2.34 -2.42
CA PHE A 91 4.62 3.61 -3.11
C PHE A 91 3.31 4.38 -3.27
N TRP A 92 2.26 3.72 -3.80
CA TRP A 92 0.97 4.35 -3.99
C TRP A 92 0.28 4.79 -2.70
N GLN A 93 0.43 4.03 -1.62
CA GLN A 93 -0.16 4.41 -0.34
C GLN A 93 0.50 5.67 0.25
N ARG A 94 1.82 5.77 0.18
CA ARG A 94 2.55 6.97 0.61
C ARG A 94 2.20 8.17 -0.26
N THR A 95 2.15 7.98 -1.58
CA THR A 95 1.73 9.02 -2.52
C THR A 95 0.33 9.56 -2.17
N ARG A 96 -0.63 8.69 -1.86
CA ARG A 96 -1.97 9.11 -1.40
C ARG A 96 -1.93 9.91 -0.09
N LYS A 97 -1.10 9.53 0.88
CA LYS A 97 -0.92 10.28 2.13
C LYS A 97 -0.31 11.66 1.89
N ILE A 98 0.73 11.74 1.04
CA ILE A 98 1.33 13.02 0.63
C ILE A 98 0.26 13.91 -0.01
N MET A 99 -0.51 13.39 -0.97
CA MET A 99 -1.59 14.14 -1.62
C MET A 99 -2.66 14.61 -0.63
N ALA A 100 -2.98 13.82 0.40
CA ALA A 100 -3.94 14.21 1.43
C ALA A 100 -3.40 15.36 2.31
N LEU A 101 -2.14 15.25 2.76
CA LEU A 101 -1.48 16.29 3.56
C LEU A 101 -1.32 17.59 2.79
N GLU A 102 -0.90 17.53 1.53
CA GLU A 102 -0.76 18.71 0.66
C GLU A 102 -2.11 19.39 0.42
N ARG A 103 -3.17 18.61 0.16
CA ARG A 103 -4.53 19.16 0.02
C ARG A 103 -5.01 19.83 1.31
N SER A 104 -4.73 19.24 2.47
CA SER A 104 -5.07 19.83 3.77
C SER A 104 -4.34 21.17 3.99
N LYS A 105 -3.03 21.21 3.69
CA LYS A 105 -2.21 22.43 3.77
C LYS A 105 -2.65 23.53 2.79
N ALA A 106 -3.10 23.15 1.60
CA ALA A 106 -3.63 24.11 0.63
C ALA A 106 -4.96 24.71 1.11
N ARG A 107 -5.86 23.87 1.63
CA ARG A 107 -7.16 24.32 2.17
C ARG A 107 -7.01 25.26 3.37
N SER A 108 -6.06 24.99 4.26
CA SER A 108 -5.82 25.86 5.41
C SER A 108 -5.31 27.24 5.01
N LYS A 109 -4.60 27.34 3.87
CA LYS A 109 -4.12 28.62 3.33
C LYS A 109 -5.20 29.43 2.61
N SER A 110 -6.21 28.77 2.06
CA SER A 110 -7.32 29.44 1.34
C SER A 110 -8.46 29.93 2.24
N GLN A 111 -8.38 29.69 3.55
CA GLN A 111 -9.35 30.15 4.55
C GLN A 111 -8.89 31.42 5.30
N ILE A 112 -7.82 32.06 4.81
CA ILE A 112 -7.29 33.36 5.25
C ILE A 112 -7.49 34.34 4.10
#